data_AF-D4DV73-F1
#
_entry.id   AF-D4DV73-F1
#
_cell.length_a   1.000
_cell.length_b   1.000
_cell.length_c   1.000
_cell.angle_alpha   90.00
_cell.angle_beta   90.00
_cell.angle_gamma   90.00
#
_symmetry.space_group_name_H-M   'P 1'
#
loop_
_entity.id
_entity.type
_entity.pdbx_description
1 polymer ?
#
loop_
_entity_poly.entity_id
_entity_poly.type
_entity_poly.pdbx_seq_one_letter_code
_entity_poly.pdbx_strand_id
1 'polypeptide(L)'
;MDFYLSYYLGQITATDPEARIGILSRDGGYDVLVEHILETRQAKGIVRLADIDEVQHQKITAAPPLALLENSPQPETEPKPQQSLVPYFQAALAALRRPDAFRPSRLHNLQKYLHKYVLCDLFADKADEECERTANAVIHKLKVQNFISIDEQEAVSYHISDNDLLQKIQRYILSKRPQTYADFQTAVQSRADALCLRVSPNDIQAFARHLREQNLIRQENGKIEYAPFAEPKPQPAPKQAAKTGWQPDEAKWKN
;
A
#
# COMPACT_ATOMS: atom_id res chain seq x y z
N MET A 1 21.45 -6.75 15.87
CA MET A 1 20.68 -7.83 15.25
C MET A 1 19.30 -7.83 15.89
N ASP A 2 18.23 -7.76 15.09
CA ASP A 2 16.85 -7.85 15.60
C ASP A 2 16.47 -9.32 15.76
N PHE A 3 16.23 -9.75 16.99
CA PHE A 3 15.90 -11.14 17.30
C PHE A 3 14.54 -11.58 16.76
N TYR A 4 13.59 -10.65 16.60
CA TYR A 4 12.27 -10.96 16.08
C TYR A 4 12.37 -11.32 14.60
N LEU A 5 13.03 -10.49 13.79
CA LEU A 5 13.22 -10.77 12.36
C LEU A 5 14.10 -12.01 12.12
N SER A 6 15.12 -12.21 12.96
CA SER A 6 15.98 -13.40 12.92
C SER A 6 15.20 -14.69 13.19
N TYR A 7 14.24 -14.66 14.11
CA TYR A 7 13.38 -15.81 14.43
C TYR A 7 12.51 -16.21 13.23
N TYR A 8 11.85 -15.26 12.56
CA TYR A 8 11.05 -15.58 11.37
C TYR A 8 11.90 -16.01 10.19
N LEU A 9 13.11 -15.46 10.05
CA LEU A 9 14.05 -15.91 9.04
C LEU A 9 14.36 -17.40 9.23
N GLY A 10 14.63 -17.83 10.46
CA GLY A 10 14.84 -19.23 10.80
C GLY A 10 13.60 -20.12 10.57
N GLN A 11 12.39 -19.61 10.82
CA GLN A 11 11.16 -20.35 10.50
C GLN A 11 10.99 -20.56 8.99
N ILE A 12 11.28 -19.54 8.19
CA ILE A 12 11.16 -19.59 6.73
C ILE A 12 12.15 -20.61 6.17
N THR A 13 13.42 -20.57 6.58
CA THR A 13 14.45 -21.51 6.10
C THR A 13 14.19 -22.95 6.57
N ALA A 14 13.59 -23.14 7.75
CA ALA A 14 13.20 -24.47 8.22
C ALA A 14 11.99 -25.06 7.48
N THR A 15 11.07 -24.21 7.01
CA THR A 15 9.81 -24.64 6.37
C THR A 15 9.96 -24.78 4.85
N ASP A 16 10.75 -23.90 4.23
CA ASP A 16 10.95 -23.87 2.78
C ASP A 16 12.45 -23.76 2.45
N PRO A 17 13.13 -24.90 2.25
CA PRO A 17 14.53 -24.93 1.83
C PRO A 17 14.76 -24.30 0.45
N GLU A 18 13.72 -24.15 -0.37
CA GLU A 18 13.80 -23.55 -1.71
C GLU A 18 13.60 -22.03 -1.67
N ALA A 19 13.32 -21.46 -0.50
CA ALA A 19 13.11 -20.04 -0.30
C ALA A 19 14.32 -19.21 -0.77
N ARG A 20 14.01 -18.10 -1.43
CA ARG A 20 14.97 -17.09 -1.87
C ARG A 20 14.71 -15.81 -1.10
N ILE A 21 15.66 -15.37 -0.28
CA ILE A 21 15.46 -14.33 0.72
C ILE A 21 16.39 -13.15 0.45
N GLY A 22 15.82 -11.95 0.33
CA GLY A 22 16.55 -10.69 0.21
C GLY A 22 16.51 -9.90 1.51
N ILE A 23 17.67 -9.55 2.07
CA ILE A 23 17.77 -8.67 3.24
C ILE A 23 18.20 -7.27 2.78
N LEU A 24 17.28 -6.32 2.88
CA LEU A 24 17.55 -4.90 2.64
C LEU A 24 17.72 -4.19 4.00
N SER A 25 18.96 -4.06 4.45
CA SER A 25 19.28 -3.31 5.67
C SER A 25 20.56 -2.48 5.52
N ARG A 26 20.51 -1.26 6.06
CA ARG A 26 21.66 -0.36 6.15
C ARG A 26 22.65 -0.79 7.24
N ASP A 27 22.23 -1.63 8.18
CA ASP A 27 23.09 -2.17 9.23
C ASP A 27 23.63 -3.57 8.87
N GLY A 28 24.85 -3.89 9.34
CA GLY A 28 25.45 -5.23 9.20
C GLY A 28 24.94 -6.24 10.23
N GLY A 29 23.83 -5.92 10.91
CA GLY A 29 23.35 -6.69 12.06
C GLY A 29 22.91 -8.12 11.71
N TYR A 30 22.71 -8.43 10.44
CA TYR A 30 22.28 -9.75 9.95
C TYR A 30 23.37 -10.54 9.23
N ASP A 31 24.56 -9.96 9.05
CA ASP A 31 25.61 -10.58 8.22
C ASP A 31 26.01 -11.96 8.74
N VAL A 32 26.11 -12.10 10.06
CA VAL A 32 26.41 -13.38 10.73
C VAL A 32 25.32 -14.44 10.49
N LEU A 33 24.05 -14.04 10.40
CA LEU A 33 22.95 -14.98 10.09
C LEU A 33 22.92 -15.35 8.61
N VAL A 34 23.20 -14.38 7.73
CA VAL A 34 23.31 -14.63 6.29
C VAL A 34 24.41 -15.64 6.03
N GLU A 35 25.59 -15.44 6.64
CA GLU A 35 26.71 -16.36 6.57
C GLU A 35 26.33 -17.75 7.09
N HIS A 36 25.71 -17.84 8.26
CA HIS A 36 25.27 -19.12 8.84
C HIS A 36 24.28 -19.88 7.94
N ILE A 37 23.30 -19.20 7.35
CA ILE A 37 22.30 -19.81 6.47
C ILE A 37 22.93 -20.30 5.16
N LEU A 38 23.91 -19.57 4.62
CA LEU A 38 24.66 -19.97 3.44
C LEU A 38 25.56 -21.19 3.72
N GLU A 39 26.27 -21.20 4.85
CA GLU A 39 27.14 -22.31 5.26
C GLU A 39 26.36 -23.60 5.51
N THR A 40 25.21 -23.50 6.16
CA THR A 40 24.36 -24.64 6.51
C THR A 40 23.43 -25.09 5.37
N ARG A 41 23.40 -24.37 4.24
CA ARG A 41 22.54 -24.61 3.07
C ARG A 41 21.05 -24.74 3.42
N GLN A 42 20.59 -23.98 4.41
CA GLN A 42 19.19 -24.01 4.85
C GLN A 42 18.23 -23.23 3.92
N ALA A 43 18.76 -22.53 2.92
CA ALA A 43 17.98 -21.89 1.88
C ALA A 43 18.71 -21.95 0.53
N LYS A 44 17.94 -21.99 -0.56
CA LYS A 44 18.47 -21.97 -1.93
C LYS A 44 19.19 -20.67 -2.29
N GLY A 45 18.90 -19.59 -1.58
CA GLY A 45 19.71 -18.38 -1.65
C GLY A 45 19.24 -17.29 -0.70
N ILE A 46 20.18 -16.74 0.06
CA ILE A 46 19.98 -15.52 0.84
C ILE A 46 20.98 -14.47 0.34
N VAL A 47 20.49 -13.27 0.05
CA VAL A 47 21.29 -12.18 -0.52
C VAL A 47 21.03 -10.88 0.25
N ARG A 48 22.10 -10.15 0.54
CA ARG A 48 22.00 -8.78 1.05
C ARG A 48 21.87 -7.83 -0.12
N LEU A 49 20.87 -6.96 -0.06
CA LEU A 49 20.58 -5.96 -1.09
C LEU A 49 21.02 -4.59 -0.58
N ALA A 50 21.71 -3.83 -1.42
CA ALA A 50 22.18 -2.49 -1.08
C ALA A 50 21.10 -1.42 -1.34
N ASP A 51 20.21 -1.67 -2.30
CA ASP A 51 19.10 -0.77 -2.66
C ASP A 51 17.88 -1.57 -3.14
N ILE A 52 16.70 -0.95 -3.07
CA ILE A 52 15.44 -1.51 -3.57
C ILE A 52 15.44 -1.68 -5.10
N ASP A 53 16.23 -0.89 -5.83
CA ASP A 53 16.40 -1.03 -7.28
C ASP A 53 17.12 -2.34 -7.67
N GLU A 54 17.88 -2.96 -6.76
CA GLU A 54 18.50 -4.28 -6.98
C GLU A 54 17.48 -5.42 -6.94
N VAL A 55 16.32 -5.22 -6.30
CA VAL A 55 15.21 -6.20 -6.25
C VAL A 55 14.64 -6.45 -7.65
N GLN A 56 14.72 -5.47 -8.58
CA GLN A 56 14.21 -5.59 -9.94
C GLN A 56 15.25 -6.12 -10.94
N HIS A 57 16.55 -5.92 -10.67
CA HIS A 57 17.63 -6.28 -11.61
C HIS A 57 18.28 -7.64 -11.31
N GLN A 58 18.20 -8.13 -10.08
CA GLN A 58 18.47 -9.54 -9.82
C GLN A 58 17.23 -10.35 -10.21
N LYS A 59 17.14 -10.71 -11.50
CA LYS A 59 16.43 -11.92 -11.90
C LYS A 59 16.93 -13.02 -10.96
N ILE A 60 16.09 -13.39 -10.00
CA ILE A 60 16.22 -14.64 -9.26
C ILE A 60 15.93 -15.75 -10.29
N THR A 61 16.89 -15.99 -11.17
CA THR A 61 16.72 -16.73 -12.43
C THR A 61 16.36 -18.17 -12.08
N ALA A 62 15.14 -18.56 -12.43
CA ALA A 62 14.78 -19.94 -12.67
C ALA A 62 14.99 -20.19 -14.17
N ALA A 63 15.71 -21.26 -14.51
CA ALA A 63 15.53 -21.87 -15.82
C ALA A 63 14.13 -22.52 -15.84
N PRO A 64 13.38 -22.44 -16.95
CA PRO A 64 12.07 -23.06 -17.04
C PRO A 64 12.23 -24.57 -17.32
N PRO A 65 11.51 -25.47 -16.63
CA PRO A 65 11.34 -26.82 -17.14
C PRO A 65 10.04 -26.86 -17.96
N LEU A 66 10.18 -27.14 -19.26
CA LEU A 66 9.08 -27.55 -20.12
C LEU A 66 9.30 -29.01 -20.52
N ALA A 67 8.24 -29.79 -20.27
CA ALA A 67 7.86 -31.07 -20.85
C ALA A 67 8.24 -32.40 -20.15
N LEU A 68 7.18 -33.08 -19.65
CA LEU A 68 6.74 -34.47 -19.95
C LEU A 68 7.74 -35.60 -19.61
N LEU A 69 7.45 -36.68 -18.88
CA LEU A 69 6.27 -37.52 -18.58
C LEU A 69 6.51 -38.07 -17.14
N GLU A 70 5.55 -38.55 -16.35
CA GLU A 70 4.92 -39.86 -16.53
C GLU A 70 3.77 -40.07 -15.55
N ASN A 71 2.80 -40.84 -16.03
CA ASN A 71 1.58 -41.32 -15.40
C ASN A 71 1.87 -42.10 -14.10
N SER A 72 1.14 -41.83 -13.01
CA SER A 72 0.51 -42.87 -12.17
C SER A 72 -0.47 -42.29 -11.13
N PRO A 73 -1.59 -42.98 -10.84
CA PRO A 73 -2.73 -42.42 -10.12
C PRO A 73 -2.70 -42.71 -8.60
N GLN A 74 -3.18 -41.74 -7.80
CA GLN A 74 -3.84 -41.82 -6.47
C GLN A 74 -3.28 -40.83 -5.43
N PRO A 75 -4.10 -40.39 -4.44
CA PRO A 75 -5.52 -40.08 -4.50
C PRO A 75 -5.79 -38.62 -4.05
N GLU A 76 -6.88 -38.05 -4.56
CA GLU A 76 -7.49 -36.84 -4.03
C GLU A 76 -7.65 -36.94 -2.51
N THR A 77 -6.93 -36.10 -1.79
CA THR A 77 -7.41 -35.60 -0.50
C THR A 77 -7.82 -34.16 -0.74
N GLU A 78 -9.13 -33.94 -0.78
CA GLU A 78 -9.78 -32.65 -0.99
C GLU A 78 -9.10 -31.52 -0.17
N PRO A 79 -8.70 -30.40 -0.80
CA PRO A 79 -8.39 -29.21 -0.05
C PRO A 79 -9.72 -28.59 0.42
N LYS A 80 -9.97 -28.72 1.72
CA LYS A 80 -10.98 -27.97 2.48
C LYS A 80 -10.96 -26.49 2.05
N PRO A 81 -12.12 -25.84 1.80
CA PRO A 81 -12.14 -24.48 1.26
C PRO A 81 -11.41 -23.53 2.21
N GLN A 82 -10.30 -22.94 1.75
CA GLN A 82 -9.68 -21.80 2.41
C GLN A 82 -10.71 -20.67 2.42
N GLN A 83 -11.43 -20.53 3.52
CA GLN A 83 -12.47 -19.52 3.66
C GLN A 83 -11.84 -18.13 3.52
N SER A 84 -12.46 -17.30 2.68
CA SER A 84 -12.02 -15.93 2.47
C SER A 84 -12.09 -15.14 3.78
N LEU A 85 -10.99 -14.46 4.15
CA LEU A 85 -10.93 -13.57 5.32
C LEU A 85 -11.73 -12.27 5.10
N VAL A 86 -12.14 -12.00 3.87
CA VAL A 86 -12.79 -10.75 3.45
C VAL A 86 -14.05 -10.41 4.27
N PRO A 87 -15.05 -11.30 4.43
CA PRO A 87 -16.26 -10.99 5.21
C PRO A 87 -15.97 -10.62 6.67
N TYR A 88 -15.09 -11.36 7.35
CA TYR A 88 -14.72 -11.07 8.75
C TYR A 88 -13.99 -9.73 8.86
N PHE A 89 -13.09 -9.45 7.92
CA PHE A 89 -12.36 -8.20 7.89
C PHE A 89 -13.28 -6.99 7.65
N GLN A 90 -14.22 -7.11 6.71
CA GLN A 90 -15.19 -6.06 6.43
C GLN A 90 -16.12 -5.80 7.63
N ALA A 91 -16.61 -6.85 8.27
CA ALA A 91 -17.44 -6.72 9.48
C ALA A 91 -16.66 -6.05 10.63
N ALA A 92 -15.42 -6.48 10.87
CA ALA A 92 -14.55 -5.88 11.89
C ALA A 92 -14.28 -4.40 11.63
N LEU A 93 -13.90 -4.05 10.40
CA LEU A 93 -13.60 -2.66 10.05
C LEU A 93 -14.85 -1.78 10.13
N ALA A 94 -16.00 -2.28 9.66
CA ALA A 94 -17.27 -1.55 9.77
C ALA A 94 -17.65 -1.28 11.22
N ALA A 95 -17.54 -2.28 12.10
CA ALA A 95 -17.86 -2.14 13.53
C ALA A 95 -16.93 -1.14 14.23
N LEU A 96 -15.61 -1.22 14.00
CA LEU A 96 -14.64 -0.32 14.63
C LEU A 96 -14.76 1.14 14.17
N ARG A 97 -15.30 1.36 12.97
CA ARG A 97 -15.46 2.69 12.36
C ARG A 97 -16.72 3.42 12.74
N ARG A 98 -17.69 2.77 13.39
CA ARG A 98 -18.92 3.47 13.81
C ARG A 98 -18.56 4.67 14.69
N PRO A 99 -19.26 5.81 14.58
CA PRO A 99 -18.97 7.01 15.39
C PRO A 99 -19.05 6.75 16.90
N ASP A 100 -19.93 5.83 17.29
CA ASP A 100 -20.20 5.37 18.66
C ASP A 100 -19.48 4.06 19.01
N ALA A 101 -18.55 3.60 18.15
CA ALA A 101 -17.88 2.32 18.35
C ALA A 101 -17.07 2.30 19.65
N PHE A 102 -17.29 1.27 20.46
CA PHE A 102 -16.34 0.92 21.50
C PHE A 102 -15.04 0.42 20.87
N ARG A 103 -13.91 1.04 21.23
CA ARG A 103 -12.58 0.71 20.72
C ARG A 103 -11.70 0.21 21.85
N PRO A 104 -11.56 -1.11 22.02
CA PRO A 104 -10.75 -1.70 23.08
C PRO A 104 -9.30 -1.20 23.05
N SER A 105 -8.77 -0.74 24.18
CA SER A 105 -7.39 -0.22 24.27
C SER A 105 -6.33 -1.31 24.48
N ARG A 106 -6.72 -2.58 24.65
CA ARG A 106 -5.81 -3.72 24.86
C ARG A 106 -6.10 -4.84 23.85
N LEU A 107 -5.06 -5.53 23.40
CA LEU A 107 -5.16 -6.59 22.38
C LEU A 107 -6.14 -7.69 22.76
N HIS A 108 -6.02 -8.26 23.96
CA HIS A 108 -6.92 -9.32 24.42
C HIS A 108 -8.40 -8.87 24.46
N ASN A 109 -8.64 -7.60 24.79
CA ASN A 109 -9.99 -7.03 24.78
C ASN A 109 -10.49 -6.80 23.34
N LEU A 110 -9.61 -6.45 22.41
CA LEU A 110 -9.94 -6.39 20.99
C LEU A 110 -10.30 -7.77 20.43
N GLN A 111 -9.50 -8.80 20.72
CA GLN A 111 -9.79 -10.18 20.35
C GLN A 111 -11.17 -10.61 20.86
N LYS A 112 -11.41 -10.43 22.17
CA LYS A 112 -12.69 -10.77 22.79
C LYS A 112 -13.85 -9.96 22.22
N TYR A 113 -13.64 -8.68 21.94
CA TYR A 113 -14.65 -7.81 21.34
C TYR A 113 -15.05 -8.30 19.94
N LEU A 114 -14.06 -8.59 19.09
CA LEU A 114 -14.30 -9.10 17.75
C LEU A 114 -15.03 -10.45 17.79
N HIS A 115 -14.55 -11.38 18.62
CA HIS A 115 -15.16 -12.71 18.75
C HIS A 115 -16.59 -12.67 19.26
N LYS A 116 -16.83 -11.93 20.35
CA LYS A 116 -18.11 -12.00 21.09
C LYS A 116 -19.20 -11.09 20.54
N TYR A 117 -18.85 -9.94 19.95
CA TYR A 117 -19.84 -8.91 19.61
C TYR A 117 -19.86 -8.54 18.14
N VAL A 118 -18.77 -8.71 17.39
CA VAL A 118 -18.69 -8.27 15.99
C VAL A 118 -18.86 -9.41 15.01
N LEU A 119 -18.19 -10.54 15.28
CA LEU A 119 -18.13 -11.69 14.38
C LEU A 119 -19.01 -12.85 14.84
N CYS A 120 -19.80 -12.67 15.91
CA CYS A 120 -20.62 -13.74 16.52
C CYS A 120 -21.51 -14.45 15.50
N ASP A 121 -22.20 -13.70 14.64
CA ASP A 121 -23.11 -14.26 13.65
C ASP A 121 -22.36 -15.01 12.53
N LEU A 122 -21.15 -14.54 12.20
CA LEU A 122 -20.25 -15.19 11.24
C LEU A 122 -19.55 -16.43 11.83
N PHE A 123 -19.62 -16.60 13.15
CA PHE A 123 -19.00 -17.68 13.91
C PHE A 123 -20.00 -18.74 14.40
N ALA A 124 -21.30 -18.58 14.13
CA ALA A 124 -22.37 -19.42 14.71
C ALA A 124 -22.17 -20.94 14.55
N ASP A 125 -21.56 -21.40 13.45
CA ASP A 125 -21.34 -22.82 13.14
C ASP A 125 -19.86 -23.25 13.22
N LYS A 126 -19.01 -22.47 13.90
CA LYS A 126 -17.55 -22.69 13.93
C LYS A 126 -17.07 -23.15 15.29
N ALA A 127 -16.00 -23.94 15.28
CA ALA A 127 -15.29 -24.30 16.50
C ALA A 127 -14.53 -23.08 17.06
N ASP A 128 -14.44 -22.97 18.38
CA ASP A 128 -13.77 -21.86 19.08
C ASP A 128 -12.34 -21.63 18.57
N GLU A 129 -11.57 -22.69 18.32
CA GLU A 129 -10.21 -22.57 17.77
C GLU A 129 -10.18 -21.92 16.38
N GLU A 130 -11.16 -22.21 15.52
CA GLU A 130 -11.27 -21.59 14.19
C GLU A 130 -11.65 -20.11 14.31
N CYS A 131 -12.54 -19.78 15.26
CA CYS A 131 -12.95 -18.42 15.56
C CYS A 131 -11.77 -17.58 16.08
N GLU A 132 -10.98 -18.11 17.01
CA GLU A 132 -9.77 -17.45 17.54
C GLU A 132 -8.73 -17.24 16.44
N ARG A 133 -8.43 -18.27 15.63
CA ARG A 133 -7.51 -18.14 14.48
C ARG A 133 -7.99 -17.05 13.51
N THR A 134 -9.29 -17.00 13.24
CA THR A 134 -9.89 -16.01 12.34
C THR A 134 -9.83 -14.60 12.91
N ALA A 135 -10.17 -14.41 14.20
CA ALA A 135 -10.07 -13.12 14.87
C ALA A 135 -8.63 -12.60 14.88
N ASN A 136 -7.65 -13.46 15.15
CA ASN A 136 -6.23 -13.13 15.08
C ASN A 136 -5.79 -12.76 13.67
N ALA A 137 -6.25 -13.48 12.64
CA ALA A 137 -5.97 -13.14 11.25
C ALA A 137 -6.57 -11.76 10.85
N VAL A 138 -7.77 -11.43 11.35
CA VAL A 138 -8.38 -10.11 11.15
C VAL A 138 -7.54 -9.01 11.82
N ILE A 139 -7.13 -9.20 13.08
CA ILE A 139 -6.28 -8.24 13.81
C ILE A 139 -4.93 -8.07 13.11
N HIS A 140 -4.31 -9.16 12.66
CA HIS A 140 -3.09 -9.12 11.88
C HIS A 140 -3.27 -8.30 10.61
N LYS A 141 -4.37 -8.50 9.87
CA LYS A 141 -4.69 -7.72 8.67
C LYS A 141 -4.91 -6.23 8.99
N LEU A 142 -5.60 -5.91 10.09
CA LEU A 142 -5.77 -4.52 10.56
C LEU A 142 -4.41 -3.87 10.85
N LYS A 143 -3.48 -4.60 11.48
CA LYS A 143 -2.12 -4.14 11.76
C LYS A 143 -1.31 -3.92 10.48
N VAL A 144 -1.28 -4.90 9.58
CA VAL A 144 -0.56 -4.80 8.29
C VAL A 144 -1.06 -3.63 7.45
N GLN A 145 -2.37 -3.37 7.43
CA GLN A 145 -2.95 -2.22 6.74
C GLN A 145 -2.83 -0.89 7.52
N ASN A 146 -2.15 -0.91 8.68
CA ASN A 146 -1.95 0.23 9.56
C ASN A 146 -3.26 0.86 10.05
N PHE A 147 -4.34 0.09 10.14
CA PHE A 147 -5.59 0.53 10.79
C PHE A 147 -5.49 0.54 12.30
N ILE A 148 -4.63 -0.32 12.83
CA ILE A 148 -4.25 -0.31 14.23
C ILE A 148 -2.74 -0.40 14.36
N SER A 149 -2.24 0.10 15.47
CA SER A 149 -0.88 -0.13 15.94
C SER A 149 -0.97 -0.78 17.33
N ILE A 150 -0.06 -1.72 17.62
CA ILE A 150 -0.01 -2.42 18.91
C ILE A 150 1.40 -2.22 19.45
N ASP A 151 1.51 -1.66 20.65
CA ASP A 151 2.80 -1.44 21.32
C ASP A 151 3.27 -2.69 22.10
N GLU A 152 4.43 -2.57 22.74
CA GLU A 152 5.04 -3.63 23.55
C GLU A 152 4.19 -4.04 24.77
N GLN A 153 3.31 -3.17 25.24
CA GLN A 153 2.38 -3.43 26.34
C GLN A 153 1.00 -3.90 25.84
N GLU A 154 0.92 -4.33 24.58
CA GLU A 154 -0.31 -4.75 23.92
C GLU A 154 -1.40 -3.67 23.89
N ALA A 155 -1.04 -2.39 24.01
CA ALA A 155 -1.98 -1.30 23.88
C ALA A 155 -2.30 -1.04 22.41
N VAL A 156 -3.59 -0.89 22.11
CA VAL A 156 -4.10 -0.73 20.74
C VAL A 156 -4.39 0.73 20.46
N SER A 157 -3.70 1.28 19.46
CA SER A 157 -3.98 2.59 18.88
C SER A 157 -4.71 2.45 17.55
N TYR A 158 -5.71 3.29 17.29
CA TYR A 158 -6.57 3.20 16.11
C TYR A 158 -6.31 4.34 15.13
N HIS A 159 -6.20 3.99 13.85
CA HIS A 159 -5.93 4.90 12.72
C HIS A 159 -6.96 4.68 11.60
N ILE A 160 -8.24 4.75 11.99
CA ILE A 160 -9.41 4.43 11.16
C ILE A 160 -10.40 5.61 11.04
N SER A 161 -10.03 6.79 11.54
CA SER A 161 -10.87 7.98 11.35
C SER A 161 -10.93 8.35 9.86
N ASP A 162 -11.96 9.07 9.44
CA ASP A 162 -12.06 9.51 8.05
C ASP A 162 -10.85 10.36 7.63
N ASN A 163 -10.28 11.14 8.54
CA ASN A 163 -9.04 11.87 8.31
C ASN A 163 -7.83 10.93 8.13
N ASP A 164 -7.67 9.90 8.96
CA ASP A 164 -6.58 8.92 8.81
C ASP A 164 -6.63 8.24 7.44
N LEU A 165 -7.84 7.88 7.00
CA LEU A 165 -8.09 7.19 5.74
C LEU A 165 -7.85 8.11 4.54
N LEU A 166 -8.34 9.35 4.63
CA LEU A 166 -8.05 10.39 3.63
C LEU A 166 -6.55 10.59 3.47
N GLN A 167 -5.81 10.69 4.58
CA GLN A 167 -4.36 10.82 4.58
C GLN A 167 -3.66 9.58 3.99
N LYS A 168 -4.17 8.36 4.25
CA LYS A 168 -3.64 7.13 3.64
C LYS A 168 -3.82 7.09 2.13
N ILE A 169 -4.96 7.56 1.61
CA ILE A 169 -5.21 7.66 0.17
C ILE A 169 -4.32 8.75 -0.44
N GLN A 170 -4.25 9.93 0.19
CA GLN A 170 -3.39 11.03 -0.22
C GLN A 170 -1.93 10.61 -0.34
N ARG A 171 -1.34 10.01 0.70
CA ARG A 171 0.06 9.52 0.65
C ARG A 171 0.28 8.55 -0.50
N TYR A 172 -0.64 7.61 -0.73
CA TYR A 172 -0.55 6.65 -1.83
C TYR A 172 -0.58 7.32 -3.21
N ILE A 173 -1.44 8.32 -3.41
CA ILE A 173 -1.53 9.03 -4.67
C ILE A 173 -0.30 9.89 -4.92
N LEU A 174 0.20 10.58 -3.89
CA LEU A 174 1.40 11.40 -4.00
C LEU A 174 2.67 10.57 -4.21
N SER A 175 2.71 9.31 -3.74
CA SER A 175 3.82 8.40 -4.04
C SER A 175 3.72 7.81 -5.45
N LYS A 176 2.51 7.44 -5.89
CA LYS A 176 2.29 6.80 -7.20
C LYS A 176 2.35 7.79 -8.37
N ARG A 177 2.00 9.06 -8.13
CA ARG A 177 1.98 10.17 -9.10
C ARG A 177 1.35 9.81 -10.46
N PRO A 178 0.07 9.37 -10.50
CA PRO A 178 -0.63 9.11 -11.76
C PRO A 178 -0.65 10.36 -12.67
N GLN A 179 -0.37 10.16 -13.96
CA GLN A 179 -0.10 11.26 -14.90
C GLN A 179 -1.37 11.82 -15.55
N THR A 180 -2.41 11.00 -15.68
CA THR A 180 -3.69 11.43 -16.24
C THR A 180 -4.80 11.38 -15.18
N TYR A 181 -5.90 12.09 -15.42
CA TYR A 181 -7.04 12.04 -14.52
C TYR A 181 -7.70 10.65 -14.46
N ALA A 182 -7.71 9.90 -15.57
CA ALA A 182 -8.22 8.54 -15.59
C ALA A 182 -7.37 7.59 -14.72
N ASP A 183 -6.04 7.72 -14.81
CA ASP A 183 -5.12 6.95 -13.96
C ASP A 183 -5.28 7.32 -12.48
N PHE A 184 -5.52 8.60 -12.19
CA PHE A 184 -5.80 9.09 -10.86
C PHE A 184 -7.08 8.47 -10.30
N GLN A 185 -8.18 8.49 -11.07
CA GLN A 185 -9.44 7.89 -10.64
C GLN A 185 -9.25 6.39 -10.34
N THR A 186 -8.58 5.67 -11.23
CA THR A 186 -8.30 4.23 -11.06
C THR A 186 -7.44 3.96 -9.83
N ALA A 187 -6.42 4.79 -9.59
CA ALA A 187 -5.55 4.67 -8.43
C ALA A 187 -6.28 4.97 -7.11
N VAL A 188 -7.14 5.99 -7.08
CA VAL A 188 -7.96 6.31 -5.90
C VAL A 188 -8.95 5.19 -5.62
N GLN A 189 -9.66 4.70 -6.63
CA GLN A 189 -10.61 3.60 -6.50
C GLN A 189 -9.91 2.34 -5.97
N SER A 190 -8.83 1.92 -6.62
CA SER A 190 -8.06 0.74 -6.18
C SER A 190 -7.58 0.87 -4.74
N ARG A 191 -7.15 2.07 -4.32
CA ARG A 191 -6.73 2.31 -2.94
C ARG A 191 -7.90 2.31 -1.97
N ALA A 192 -9.04 2.89 -2.34
CA ALA A 192 -10.25 2.86 -1.54
C ALA A 192 -10.75 1.42 -1.34
N ASP A 193 -10.77 0.61 -2.40
CA ASP A 193 -11.16 -0.80 -2.36
C ASP A 193 -10.25 -1.61 -1.42
N ALA A 194 -8.93 -1.37 -1.50
CA ALA A 194 -7.96 -2.00 -0.59
C ALA A 194 -8.20 -1.63 0.88
N LEU A 195 -8.74 -0.44 1.14
CA LEU A 195 -9.15 0.04 2.47
C LEU A 195 -10.62 -0.29 2.81
N CYS A 196 -11.30 -1.07 1.96
CA CYS A 196 -12.72 -1.42 2.08
C CYS A 196 -13.65 -0.19 2.19
N LEU A 197 -13.31 0.88 1.47
CA LEU A 197 -14.09 2.10 1.36
C LEU A 197 -14.97 2.06 0.11
N ARG A 198 -16.23 2.48 0.24
CA ARG A 198 -17.06 2.81 -0.91
C ARG A 198 -16.86 4.28 -1.24
N VAL A 199 -16.37 4.54 -2.46
CA VAL A 199 -16.20 5.89 -2.99
C VAL A 199 -16.97 6.01 -4.30
N SER A 200 -17.66 7.13 -4.48
CA SER A 200 -18.33 7.48 -5.72
C SER A 200 -17.41 8.33 -6.61
N PRO A 201 -17.72 8.49 -7.91
CA PRO A 201 -17.01 9.42 -8.78
C PRO A 201 -16.98 10.86 -8.24
N ASN A 202 -18.06 11.28 -7.56
CA ASN A 202 -18.15 12.60 -6.92
C ASN A 202 -17.18 12.74 -5.75
N ASP A 203 -16.99 11.68 -4.95
CA ASP A 203 -16.01 11.68 -3.85
C ASP A 203 -14.59 11.78 -4.37
N ILE A 204 -14.28 11.09 -5.47
CA ILE A 204 -12.96 11.16 -6.13
C ILE A 204 -12.72 12.57 -6.68
N GLN A 205 -13.75 13.20 -7.25
CA GLN A 205 -13.66 14.59 -7.72
C GLN A 205 -13.48 15.58 -6.58
N ALA A 206 -14.19 15.42 -5.47
CA ALA A 206 -14.03 16.22 -4.27
C ALA A 206 -12.62 16.04 -3.67
N PHE A 207 -12.10 14.82 -3.66
CA PHE A 207 -10.74 14.52 -3.23
C PHE A 207 -9.69 15.19 -4.13
N ALA A 208 -9.84 15.13 -5.46
CA ALA A 208 -8.96 15.86 -6.38
C ALA A 208 -9.00 17.37 -6.14
N ARG A 209 -10.18 17.93 -5.84
CA ARG A 209 -10.33 19.34 -5.47
C ARG A 209 -9.56 19.65 -4.18
N HIS A 210 -9.70 18.83 -3.15
CA HIS A 210 -8.99 18.97 -1.89
C HIS A 210 -7.47 18.99 -2.07
N LEU A 211 -6.91 18.10 -2.90
CA LEU A 211 -5.47 18.09 -3.19
C LEU A 211 -5.00 19.35 -3.95
N ARG A 212 -5.84 19.94 -4.80
CA ARG A 212 -5.54 21.21 -5.48
C ARG A 212 -5.57 22.39 -4.50
N GLU A 213 -6.55 22.44 -3.60
CA GLU A 213 -6.65 23.46 -2.56
C GLU A 213 -5.43 23.43 -1.62
N GLN A 214 -4.87 22.24 -1.37
CA GLN A 214 -3.62 22.07 -0.62
C GLN A 214 -2.35 22.36 -1.44
N ASN A 215 -2.47 22.80 -2.70
CA ASN A 215 -1.35 23.00 -3.62
C ASN A 215 -0.46 21.75 -3.81
N LEU A 216 -1.04 20.55 -3.69
CA LEU A 216 -0.30 19.29 -3.86
C LEU A 216 -0.30 18.81 -5.31
N ILE A 217 -1.38 19.11 -6.04
CA ILE A 217 -1.51 18.78 -7.46
C ILE A 217 -2.02 19.98 -8.26
N ARG A 218 -1.70 20.00 -9.56
CA ARG A 218 -2.30 20.87 -10.57
C ARG A 218 -2.79 20.02 -11.74
N GLN A 219 -3.76 20.54 -12.49
CA GLN A 219 -4.25 19.87 -13.68
C GLN A 219 -4.12 20.83 -14.87
N GLU A 220 -3.26 20.48 -15.82
CA GLU A 220 -3.06 21.24 -17.05
C GLU A 220 -3.25 20.31 -18.25
N ASN A 221 -4.11 20.70 -19.21
CA ASN A 221 -4.33 19.96 -20.46
C ASN A 221 -4.61 18.45 -20.28
N GLY A 222 -5.36 18.07 -19.23
CA GLY A 222 -5.69 16.67 -18.93
C GLY A 222 -4.61 15.87 -18.20
N LYS A 223 -3.42 16.46 -18.00
CA LYS A 223 -2.34 15.91 -17.19
C LYS A 223 -2.40 16.41 -15.75
N ILE A 224 -1.92 15.59 -14.83
CA ILE A 224 -1.77 15.94 -13.42
C ILE A 224 -0.30 16.19 -13.11
N GLU A 225 -0.01 17.38 -12.62
CA GLU A 225 1.29 17.76 -12.09
C GLU A 225 1.25 17.69 -10.56
N TYR A 226 2.39 17.40 -9.94
CA TYR A 226 2.50 17.27 -8.48
C TYR A 226 3.60 18.20 -7.96
N ALA A 227 3.37 18.74 -6.77
CA ALA A 227 4.34 19.59 -6.09
C ALA A 227 5.66 18.84 -5.80
N PRO A 228 6.80 19.56 -5.70
CA PRO A 228 6.96 20.99 -5.98
C PRO A 228 6.81 21.29 -7.48
N PHE A 229 6.09 22.36 -7.81
CA PHE A 229 5.90 22.78 -9.19
C PHE A 229 7.14 23.54 -9.67
N ALA A 230 7.55 23.32 -10.92
CA ALA A 230 8.56 24.15 -11.54
C ALA A 230 8.12 25.63 -11.50
N GLU A 231 9.06 26.54 -11.25
CA GLU A 231 8.77 27.97 -11.38
C GLU A 231 8.19 28.24 -12.77
N PRO A 232 7.17 29.10 -12.88
CA PRO A 232 6.59 29.43 -14.17
C PRO A 232 7.71 29.92 -15.09
N LYS A 233 7.91 29.23 -16.22
CA LYS A 233 8.82 29.69 -17.27
C LYS A 233 8.50 31.17 -17.54
N PRO A 234 9.50 32.07 -17.56
CA PRO A 234 9.26 33.47 -17.87
C PRO A 234 8.43 33.53 -19.16
N GLN A 235 7.25 34.15 -19.08
CA GLN A 235 6.46 34.41 -20.28
C GLN A 235 7.38 35.15 -21.25
N PRO A 236 7.49 34.71 -22.53
CA PRO A 236 8.19 35.51 -23.51
C PRO A 236 7.53 36.89 -23.51
N ALA A 237 8.32 37.91 -23.19
CA ALA A 237 7.86 39.29 -23.15
C ALA A 237 7.02 39.56 -24.42
N PRO A 238 5.85 40.23 -24.30
CA PRO A 238 5.07 40.56 -25.48
C PRO A 238 6.00 41.23 -26.47
N LYS A 239 6.16 40.63 -27.65
CA LYS A 239 6.94 41.20 -28.75
C LYS A 239 6.43 42.61 -28.92
N GLN A 240 7.21 43.59 -28.48
CA GLN A 240 6.94 44.99 -28.79
C GLN A 240 6.81 45.03 -30.31
N ALA A 241 5.61 45.39 -30.78
CA ALA A 241 5.40 45.68 -32.18
C ALA A 241 6.52 46.61 -32.61
N ALA A 242 7.28 46.18 -33.63
CA ALA A 242 8.29 47.03 -34.24
C ALA A 242 7.62 48.38 -34.52
N LYS A 243 8.12 49.44 -33.88
CA LYS A 243 7.76 50.80 -34.24
C LYS A 243 8.21 51.00 -35.68
N THR A 244 7.33 50.73 -36.63
CA THR A 244 7.43 51.30 -37.98
C THR A 244 7.37 52.81 -37.77
N GLY A 245 8.53 53.45 -37.91
CA GLY A 245 8.63 54.90 -37.90
C GLY A 245 7.78 55.46 -39.03
N TRP A 246 6.58 55.92 -38.68
CA TRP A 246 5.77 56.77 -39.52
C TRP A 246 6.02 58.20 -39.04
N GLN A 247 6.80 58.95 -39.83
CA GLN A 247 6.92 60.40 -39.66
C GLN A 247 5.71 61.06 -40.35
N PRO A 248 4.96 61.95 -39.68
CA PRO A 248 4.00 62.81 -40.35
C PRO A 248 4.75 63.91 -41.12
N ASP A 249 4.44 64.02 -42.41
CA ASP A 249 4.92 65.05 -43.30
C ASP A 249 4.21 66.37 -42.96
N GLU A 250 4.85 67.25 -42.16
CA GLU A 250 4.35 68.60 -41.80
C GLU A 250 4.51 69.59 -42.98
N ALA A 251 4.04 69.21 -44.17
CA ALA A 251 4.07 70.05 -45.35
C ALA A 251 2.77 69.94 -46.15
N LYS A 252 1.64 70.22 -45.49
CA LYS A 252 0.40 70.71 -46.12
C LYS A 252 -0.50 71.29 -45.03
N TRP A 253 -1.34 72.27 -45.39
CA TRP A 253 -2.18 73.11 -44.52
C TRP A 253 -1.52 74.40 -43.99
N LYS A 254 -1.01 75.23 -44.91
CA LYS A 254 -1.21 76.69 -44.84
C LYS A 254 -1.98 77.14 -46.08
N ASN A 255 -3.26 77.47 -45.87
CA ASN A 255 -4.01 78.59 -46.46
C ASN A 255 -5.48 78.47 -46.10
#